data_AF-A0A7K1JMZ0-F1
#
_entry.id   AF-A0A7K1JMZ0-F1
#
_cell.length_a   1.000
_cell.length_b   1.000
_cell.length_c   1.000
_cell.angle_alpha   90.00
_cell.angle_beta   90.00
_cell.angle_gamma   90.00
#
_symmetry.space_group_name_H-M   'P 1'
#
loop_
_entity.id
_entity.type
_entity.pdbx_description
1 polymer ?
#
loop_
_entity_poly.entity_id
_entity_poly.type
_entity_poly.pdbx_seq_one_letter_code
_entity_poly.pdbx_strand_id
1 'polypeptide(L)'
;MIRPLPPVALSATGWQPRFPFPYDQTRNRVTDADLTAEREMCQWYNAQYQVLIDQIDRLQFNRIQQNGPGVRVGAGTDWDYSVDGLQHQVDIVTANIDQAVGFLTPRAQMLTQSRDIAGDNYFPLYQGESFYLLWQHLANVNDGIKAHQPDWFTGPSVQRVKRWGSRIHRSGVCD
;
A
#
# COMPACT_ATOMS: atom_id res chain seq x y z
N MET A 1 3.48 -6.79 -16.58
CA MET A 1 4.29 -8.02 -16.41
C MET A 1 4.74 -8.07 -14.96
N ILE A 2 4.61 -9.22 -14.28
CA ILE A 2 5.11 -9.39 -12.91
C ILE A 2 6.64 -9.48 -12.97
N ARG A 3 7.31 -8.65 -12.18
CA ARG A 3 8.77 -8.50 -12.17
C ARG A 3 9.26 -7.96 -10.81
N PRO A 4 10.47 -8.30 -10.37
CA PRO A 4 11.08 -7.68 -9.21
C PRO A 4 11.15 -6.16 -9.36
N LEU A 5 10.85 -5.43 -8.29
CA LEU A 5 11.03 -3.99 -8.20
C LEU A 5 12.41 -3.69 -7.62
N PRO A 6 13.10 -2.63 -8.10
CA PRO A 6 14.34 -2.20 -7.47
C PRO A 6 14.07 -1.63 -6.07
N PRO A 7 15.06 -1.56 -5.18
CA PRO A 7 14.94 -0.82 -3.93
C PRO A 7 14.59 0.65 -4.16
N VAL A 8 13.93 1.28 -3.17
CA VAL A 8 13.63 2.72 -3.22
C VAL A 8 14.92 3.51 -3.03
N ALA A 9 15.28 4.29 -4.04
CA ALA A 9 16.39 5.23 -3.94
C ALA A 9 15.86 6.61 -3.51
N LEU A 10 16.23 7.04 -2.31
CA LEU A 10 15.91 8.39 -1.85
C LEU A 10 16.84 9.41 -2.50
N SER A 11 16.27 10.57 -2.80
CA SER A 11 16.99 11.72 -3.35
C SER A 11 16.50 13.01 -2.71
N ALA A 12 17.25 14.09 -2.90
CA ALA A 12 16.80 15.41 -2.51
C ALA A 12 15.62 15.84 -3.39
N THR A 13 14.52 16.25 -2.76
CA THR A 13 13.30 16.68 -3.44
C THR A 13 12.90 18.09 -2.99
N GLY A 14 12.32 18.87 -3.90
CA GLY A 14 11.67 20.16 -3.58
C GLY A 14 10.30 20.03 -2.89
N TRP A 15 9.87 18.81 -2.57
CA TRP A 15 8.59 18.52 -1.93
C TRP A 15 8.36 19.38 -0.68
N GLN A 16 7.13 19.87 -0.53
CA GLN A 16 6.67 20.66 0.62
C GLN A 16 5.30 20.15 1.09
N PRO A 17 5.04 20.10 2.41
CA PRO A 17 3.75 19.70 2.93
C PRO A 17 2.65 20.69 2.53
N ARG A 18 1.46 20.16 2.29
CA ARG A 18 0.25 20.96 2.05
C ARG A 18 -0.59 21.02 3.32
N PHE A 19 -1.17 22.17 3.60
CA PHE A 19 -2.07 22.38 4.74
C PHE A 19 -3.39 23.01 4.29
N PRO A 20 -4.19 22.33 3.45
CA PRO A 20 -5.52 22.81 3.10
C PRO A 20 -6.41 22.76 4.35
N PHE A 21 -7.46 23.59 4.41
CA PHE A 21 -8.43 23.50 5.50
C PHE A 21 -8.98 22.05 5.65
N PRO A 22 -9.05 21.48 6.87
CA PRO A 22 -8.75 22.08 8.18
C PRO A 22 -7.31 21.84 8.69
N TYR A 23 -6.42 21.29 7.88
CA TYR A 23 -5.04 20.96 8.26
C TYR A 23 -4.17 22.19 8.55
N ASP A 24 -4.57 23.37 8.09
CA ASP A 24 -3.99 24.65 8.50
C ASP A 24 -4.08 24.86 10.02
N GLN A 25 -5.15 24.39 10.65
CA GLN A 25 -5.38 24.51 12.09
C GLN A 25 -4.55 23.51 12.91
N THR A 26 -4.12 22.40 12.31
CA THR A 26 -3.35 21.34 12.96
C THR A 26 -1.87 21.39 12.63
N ARG A 27 -1.44 22.38 11.83
CA ARG A 27 -0.05 22.55 11.37
C ARG A 27 0.97 22.62 12.51
N ASN A 28 0.60 23.23 13.63
CA ASN A 28 1.46 23.34 14.81
C ASN A 28 1.72 21.99 15.53
N ARG A 29 0.97 20.94 15.18
CA ARG A 29 1.15 19.58 15.70
C ARG A 29 1.96 18.68 14.75
N VAL A 30 2.33 19.17 13.58
CA VAL A 30 3.18 18.42 12.63
C VAL A 30 4.64 18.63 12.99
N THR A 31 5.37 17.52 13.08
CA THR A 31 6.79 17.48 13.42
C THR A 31 7.68 17.35 12.18
N ASP A 32 8.96 17.66 12.30
CA ASP A 32 9.93 17.43 11.21
C ASP A 32 10.06 15.94 10.83
N ALA A 33 9.78 15.05 11.78
CA ALA A 33 9.71 13.61 11.56
C ALA A 33 8.55 13.25 10.63
N ASP A 34 7.36 13.82 10.86
CA ASP A 34 6.20 13.65 9.99
C ASP A 34 6.48 14.10 8.56
N LEU A 35 7.09 15.28 8.42
CA LEU A 35 7.44 15.86 7.11
C LEU A 35 8.48 15.00 6.37
N THR A 36 9.48 14.51 7.09
CA THR A 36 10.50 13.64 6.49
C THR A 36 9.89 12.31 6.06
N ALA A 37 9.04 11.72 6.91
CA ALA A 37 8.34 10.48 6.59
C ALA A 37 7.47 10.63 5.35
N GLU A 38 6.61 11.64 5.27
CA GLU A 38 5.72 11.82 4.12
C GLU A 38 6.48 12.14 2.82
N ARG A 39 7.52 12.98 2.89
CA ARG A 39 8.40 13.24 1.74
C ARG A 39 8.98 11.95 1.15
N GLU A 40 9.50 11.07 2.01
CA GLU A 40 10.09 9.81 1.57
C GLU A 40 9.05 8.81 1.09
N MET A 41 7.88 8.76 1.74
CA MET A 41 6.74 7.96 1.26
C MET A 41 6.24 8.43 -0.10
N CYS A 42 6.26 9.74 -0.38
CA CYS A 42 5.95 10.29 -1.69
C CYS A 42 6.96 9.88 -2.76
N GLN A 43 8.26 9.79 -2.43
CA GLN A 43 9.27 9.27 -3.35
C GLN A 43 8.99 7.80 -3.72
N TRP A 44 8.66 6.96 -2.73
CA TRP A 44 8.22 5.59 -3.00
C TRP A 44 6.93 5.55 -3.83
N TYR A 45 5.95 6.38 -3.47
CA TYR A 45 4.65 6.40 -4.14
C TYR A 45 4.80 6.72 -5.63
N ASN A 46 5.51 7.79 -5.95
CA ASN A 46 5.74 8.23 -7.32
C ASN A 46 6.57 7.21 -8.13
N ALA A 47 7.51 6.51 -7.49
CA ALA A 47 8.40 5.57 -8.17
C ALA A 47 7.78 4.16 -8.36
N GLN A 48 6.98 3.68 -7.41
CA GLN A 48 6.67 2.24 -7.32
C GLN A 48 5.19 1.90 -7.14
N TYR A 49 4.35 2.81 -6.61
CA TYR A 49 2.98 2.48 -6.22
C TYR A 49 2.17 1.86 -7.36
N GLN A 50 2.14 2.53 -8.52
CA GLN A 50 1.33 2.08 -9.65
C GLN A 50 1.80 0.71 -10.16
N VAL A 51 3.11 0.53 -10.32
CA VAL A 51 3.68 -0.72 -10.81
C VAL A 51 3.43 -1.86 -9.83
N LEU A 52 3.48 -1.59 -8.51
CA LEU A 52 3.17 -2.59 -7.49
C LEU A 52 1.69 -3.02 -7.56
N ILE A 53 0.77 -2.06 -7.67
CA ILE A 53 -0.67 -2.36 -7.73
C ILE A 53 -1.03 -3.12 -9.00
N ASP A 54 -0.47 -2.76 -10.14
CA ASP A 54 -0.68 -3.48 -11.40
C ASP A 54 -0.19 -4.95 -11.30
N GLN A 55 0.90 -5.19 -10.57
CA GLN A 55 1.40 -6.55 -10.33
C GLN A 55 0.52 -7.34 -9.36
N ILE A 56 0.03 -6.70 -8.29
CA ILE A 56 -0.94 -7.31 -7.36
C ILE A 56 -2.20 -7.70 -8.13
N ASP A 57 -2.78 -6.79 -8.91
CA ASP A 57 -3.97 -7.05 -9.71
C ASP A 57 -3.77 -8.18 -10.71
N ARG A 58 -2.61 -8.20 -11.36
CA ARG A 58 -2.27 -9.28 -12.29
C ARG A 58 -2.19 -10.63 -11.58
N LEU A 59 -1.61 -10.67 -10.38
CA LEU A 59 -1.57 -11.89 -9.59
C LEU A 59 -2.98 -12.33 -9.18
N GLN A 60 -3.79 -11.43 -8.61
CA GLN A 60 -5.19 -11.71 -8.24
C GLN A 60 -5.96 -12.30 -9.44
N PHE A 61 -5.84 -11.68 -10.61
CA PHE A 61 -6.45 -12.18 -11.84
C PHE A 61 -5.95 -13.58 -12.26
N ASN A 62 -4.64 -13.81 -12.21
CA ASN A 62 -4.06 -15.09 -12.62
C ASN A 62 -4.48 -16.24 -11.68
N ARG A 63 -4.73 -15.95 -10.40
CA ARG A 63 -5.19 -16.93 -9.40
C ARG A 63 -6.62 -17.42 -9.63
N ILE A 64 -7.48 -16.60 -10.25
CA ILE A 64 -8.90 -16.90 -10.44
C ILE A 64 -9.26 -17.38 -11.85
N GLN A 65 -8.27 -17.74 -12.68
CA GLN A 65 -8.50 -18.19 -14.05
C GLN A 65 -9.24 -19.53 -14.14
N GLN A 66 -10.08 -19.67 -15.17
CA GLN A 66 -10.95 -20.83 -15.39
C GLN A 66 -10.20 -22.18 -15.49
N ASN A 67 -9.02 -22.20 -16.12
CA ASN A 67 -8.17 -23.39 -16.23
C ASN A 67 -7.06 -23.42 -15.18
N GLY A 68 -6.98 -22.37 -14.36
CA GLY A 68 -6.03 -22.27 -13.26
C GLY A 68 -6.65 -22.82 -11.96
N PRO A 69 -6.08 -22.44 -10.81
CA PRO A 69 -6.64 -22.79 -9.51
C PRO A 69 -7.99 -22.08 -9.23
N GLY A 70 -8.45 -21.15 -10.05
CA GLY A 70 -9.58 -20.28 -9.74
C GLY A 70 -10.89 -20.99 -9.39
N VAL A 71 -11.26 -22.03 -10.13
CA VAL A 71 -12.46 -22.83 -9.86
C VAL A 71 -12.25 -24.26 -10.38
N ARG A 72 -12.10 -25.23 -9.46
CA ARG A 72 -12.30 -26.65 -9.77
C ARG A 72 -13.61 -27.07 -9.11
N VAL A 73 -14.60 -27.42 -9.93
CA VAL A 73 -15.95 -27.95 -9.57
C VAL A 73 -16.32 -27.75 -8.09
N GLY A 74 -16.97 -26.61 -7.78
CA GLY A 74 -17.59 -26.36 -6.47
C GLY A 74 -16.68 -25.83 -5.35
N ALA A 75 -15.38 -25.65 -5.57
CA ALA A 75 -14.48 -25.02 -4.60
C ALA A 75 -13.52 -24.03 -5.27
N GLY A 76 -13.30 -22.86 -4.63
CA GLY A 76 -12.22 -21.94 -4.99
C GLY A 76 -10.89 -22.57 -4.60
N THR A 77 -10.07 -22.93 -5.59
CA THR A 77 -8.73 -23.49 -5.38
C THR A 77 -7.63 -22.45 -5.56
N ASP A 78 -7.97 -21.16 -5.68
CA ASP A 78 -7.12 -19.98 -5.94
C ASP A 78 -6.05 -19.69 -4.86
N TRP A 79 -6.04 -20.50 -3.81
CA TRP A 79 -4.98 -20.63 -2.81
C TRP A 79 -3.83 -21.56 -3.24
N ASP A 80 -4.05 -22.44 -4.21
CA ASP A 80 -3.05 -23.38 -4.73
C ASP A 80 -2.16 -22.70 -5.77
N TYR A 81 -0.90 -22.45 -5.37
CA TYR A 81 0.10 -21.79 -6.21
C TYR A 81 0.97 -22.76 -7.02
N SER A 82 0.74 -24.08 -6.90
CA SER A 82 1.51 -25.10 -7.62
C SER A 82 1.20 -25.16 -9.12
N VAL A 83 0.13 -24.49 -9.55
CA VAL A 83 -0.39 -24.52 -10.93
C VAL A 83 0.24 -23.41 -11.79
N ASP A 84 0.59 -23.73 -13.04
CA ASP A 84 0.94 -22.78 -14.11
C ASP A 84 2.00 -21.72 -13.74
N GLY A 85 2.99 -22.10 -12.91
CA GLY A 85 4.06 -21.20 -12.49
C GLY A 85 3.59 -20.04 -11.60
N LEU A 86 2.42 -20.16 -10.98
CA LEU A 86 1.84 -19.15 -10.12
C LEU A 86 2.70 -18.88 -8.88
N GLN A 87 3.34 -19.91 -8.32
CA GLN A 87 4.29 -19.76 -7.20
C GLN A 87 5.37 -18.72 -7.50
N HIS A 88 6.01 -18.77 -8.66
CA HIS A 88 7.05 -17.80 -9.03
C HIS A 88 6.50 -16.35 -9.11
N GLN A 89 5.24 -16.19 -9.53
CA GLN A 89 4.60 -14.88 -9.54
C GLN A 89 4.28 -14.39 -8.13
N VAL A 90 3.81 -15.28 -7.26
CA VAL A 90 3.57 -15.03 -5.84
C VAL A 90 4.87 -14.61 -5.14
N ASP A 91 5.96 -15.32 -5.39
CA ASP A 91 7.27 -15.03 -4.81
C ASP A 91 7.74 -13.62 -5.19
N ILE A 92 7.60 -13.23 -6.47
CA ILE A 92 7.95 -11.88 -6.92
C ILE A 92 7.05 -10.82 -6.27
N VAL A 93 5.73 -11.02 -6.30
CA VAL A 93 4.79 -10.01 -5.79
C VAL A 93 4.93 -9.83 -4.28
N THR A 94 5.03 -10.92 -3.52
CA THR A 94 5.22 -10.86 -2.07
C THR A 94 6.57 -10.24 -1.69
N ALA A 95 7.66 -10.54 -2.41
CA ALA A 95 8.94 -9.86 -2.22
C ALA A 95 8.85 -8.35 -2.50
N ASN A 96 8.12 -7.95 -3.53
CA ASN A 96 7.89 -6.53 -3.84
C ASN A 96 7.05 -5.84 -2.76
N ILE A 97 6.01 -6.51 -2.23
CA ILE A 97 5.21 -5.96 -1.13
C ILE A 97 6.04 -5.90 0.16
N ASP A 98 6.84 -6.93 0.48
CA ASP A 98 7.75 -6.92 1.63
C ASP A 98 8.71 -5.73 1.55
N GLN A 99 9.29 -5.46 0.38
CA GLN A 99 10.17 -4.31 0.19
C GLN A 99 9.42 -2.99 0.44
N ALA A 100 8.21 -2.85 -0.12
CA ALA A 100 7.39 -1.67 0.07
C ALA A 100 6.98 -1.50 1.54
N VAL A 101 6.51 -2.55 2.20
CA VAL A 101 6.11 -2.55 3.61
C VAL A 101 7.32 -2.27 4.50
N GLY A 102 8.47 -2.88 4.24
CA GLY A 102 9.71 -2.61 4.98
C GLY A 102 10.17 -1.15 4.87
N PHE A 103 10.01 -0.55 3.69
CA PHE A 103 10.26 0.89 3.50
C PHE A 103 9.21 1.75 4.21
N LEU A 104 7.93 1.43 4.07
CA LEU A 104 6.83 2.25 4.60
C LEU A 104 6.67 2.14 6.11
N THR A 105 6.97 1.00 6.73
CA THR A 105 6.72 0.72 8.16
C THR A 105 7.32 1.78 9.10
N PRO A 106 8.63 2.09 9.07
CA PRO A 106 9.19 3.09 9.97
C PRO A 106 8.59 4.48 9.73
N ARG A 107 8.23 4.81 8.48
CA ARG A 107 7.67 6.10 8.09
C ARG A 107 6.22 6.25 8.52
N ALA A 108 5.41 5.21 8.35
CA ALA A 108 4.03 5.15 8.80
C ALA A 108 3.93 5.19 10.32
N GLN A 109 4.86 4.53 11.02
CA GLN A 109 4.91 4.53 12.49
C GLN A 109 5.42 5.85 13.08
N MET A 110 6.17 6.64 12.31
CA MET A 110 6.60 7.99 12.71
C MET A 110 5.46 9.01 12.65
N LEU A 111 4.41 8.77 11.87
CA LEU A 111 3.33 9.72 11.69
C LEU A 111 2.58 9.96 13.01
N THR A 112 2.55 11.23 13.42
CA THR A 112 1.84 11.70 14.60
C THR A 112 0.34 11.36 14.49
N GLN A 113 -0.17 10.65 15.49
CA GLN A 113 -1.60 10.46 15.71
C GLN A 113 -2.02 11.25 16.93
N SER A 114 -3.04 12.07 16.79
CA SER A 114 -3.60 12.90 17.87
C SER A 114 -5.06 12.57 18.07
N ARG A 115 -5.67 13.11 19.13
CA ARG A 115 -7.10 12.95 19.43
C ARG A 115 -7.80 14.28 19.36
N ASP A 116 -8.99 14.27 18.77
CA ASP A 116 -9.87 15.43 18.79
C ASP A 116 -10.61 15.55 20.13
N ILE A 117 -11.52 16.53 20.23
CA ILE A 117 -12.32 16.78 21.45
C ILE A 117 -13.31 15.64 21.71
N ALA A 118 -13.74 14.91 20.68
CA ALA A 118 -14.62 13.75 20.78
C ALA A 118 -13.85 12.46 21.14
N GLY A 119 -12.52 12.50 21.11
CA GLY A 119 -11.64 11.36 21.39
C GLY A 119 -11.26 10.54 20.16
N ASP A 120 -11.66 10.97 18.96
CA ASP A 120 -11.35 10.30 17.70
C ASP A 120 -9.89 10.53 17.32
N ASN A 121 -9.22 9.44 16.90
CA ASN A 121 -7.84 9.52 16.42
C ASN A 121 -7.81 10.18 15.04
N TYR A 122 -6.90 11.14 14.85
CA TYR A 122 -6.68 11.80 13.57
C TYR A 122 -5.18 12.05 13.33
N PHE A 123 -4.84 12.26 12.07
CA PHE A 123 -3.48 12.61 11.64
C PHE A 123 -3.40 14.12 11.42
N PRO A 124 -2.50 14.86 12.11
CA PRO A 124 -2.33 16.30 11.90
C PRO A 124 -1.72 16.68 10.55
N LEU A 125 -1.04 15.74 9.87
CA LEU A 125 -0.45 15.92 8.55
C LEU A 125 -1.46 15.54 7.46
N TYR A 126 -1.62 16.41 6.47
CA TYR A 126 -2.50 16.16 5.33
C TYR A 126 -2.08 14.91 4.58
N GLN A 127 -3.01 13.96 4.36
CA GLN A 127 -2.74 12.63 3.76
C GLN A 127 -1.88 11.65 4.58
N GLY A 128 -1.45 12.02 5.80
CA GLY A 128 -0.79 11.08 6.72
C GLY A 128 -1.63 9.81 6.97
N GLU A 129 -2.94 9.98 7.19
CA GLU A 129 -3.88 8.84 7.34
C GLU A 129 -3.89 7.94 6.10
N SER A 130 -3.87 8.54 4.90
CA SER A 130 -3.91 7.79 3.65
C SER A 130 -2.66 6.93 3.49
N PHE A 131 -1.48 7.45 3.81
CA PHE A 131 -0.24 6.67 3.80
C PHE A 131 -0.25 5.56 4.86
N TYR A 132 -0.70 5.88 6.07
CA TYR A 132 -0.79 4.89 7.16
C TYR A 132 -1.69 3.71 6.77
N LEU A 133 -2.89 3.99 6.27
CA LEU A 133 -3.84 2.93 5.91
C LEU A 133 -3.46 2.21 4.61
N LEU A 134 -2.82 2.89 3.67
CA LEU A 134 -2.22 2.24 2.50
C LEU A 134 -1.18 1.20 2.95
N TRP A 135 -0.26 1.57 3.83
CA TRP A 135 0.75 0.66 4.40
C TRP A 135 0.10 -0.54 5.11
N GLN A 136 -0.87 -0.28 6.00
CA GLN A 136 -1.54 -1.32 6.75
C GLN A 136 -2.23 -2.34 5.83
N HIS A 137 -2.94 -1.86 4.79
CA HIS A 137 -3.62 -2.76 3.87
C HIS A 137 -2.66 -3.49 2.93
N LEU A 138 -1.51 -2.90 2.56
CA LEU A 138 -0.46 -3.62 1.83
C LEU A 138 0.09 -4.79 2.66
N ALA A 139 0.35 -4.58 3.95
CA ALA A 139 0.77 -5.65 4.85
C ALA A 139 -0.28 -6.78 4.91
N ASN A 140 -1.57 -6.44 5.07
CA ASN A 140 -2.64 -7.43 5.09
C ASN A 140 -2.77 -8.22 3.77
N VAL A 141 -2.56 -7.56 2.62
CA VAL A 141 -2.55 -8.26 1.30
C VAL A 141 -1.40 -9.27 1.27
N ASN A 142 -0.21 -8.86 1.70
CA ASN A 142 0.97 -9.72 1.71
C ASN A 142 0.78 -10.94 2.61
N ASP A 143 0.31 -10.71 3.83
CA ASP A 143 0.06 -11.78 4.81
C ASP A 143 -1.00 -12.75 4.31
N GLY A 144 -2.07 -12.25 3.68
CA GLY A 144 -3.10 -13.09 3.08
C GLY A 144 -2.57 -13.95 1.93
N ILE A 145 -1.75 -13.39 1.04
CA ILE A 145 -1.12 -14.17 -0.05
C ILE A 145 -0.18 -15.24 0.53
N LYS A 146 0.70 -14.87 1.48
CA LYS A 146 1.65 -15.81 2.11
C LYS A 146 0.95 -16.90 2.91
N ALA A 147 -0.20 -16.61 3.50
CA ALA A 147 -1.03 -17.58 4.21
C ALA A 147 -1.92 -18.41 3.27
N HIS A 148 -1.71 -18.34 1.95
CA HIS A 148 -2.51 -19.03 0.94
C HIS A 148 -4.01 -18.75 1.11
N GLN A 149 -4.39 -17.52 1.48
CA GLN A 149 -5.79 -17.15 1.57
C GLN A 149 -6.36 -16.91 0.17
N PRO A 150 -7.59 -17.36 -0.12
CA PRO A 150 -8.28 -17.09 -1.37
C PRO A 150 -8.35 -15.60 -1.75
N ASP A 151 -8.53 -15.32 -3.03
CA ASP A 151 -8.62 -13.97 -3.60
C ASP A 151 -9.77 -13.16 -2.99
N TRP A 152 -10.90 -13.80 -2.69
CA TRP A 152 -12.03 -13.14 -2.02
C TRP A 152 -11.68 -12.64 -0.61
N PHE A 153 -10.68 -13.26 0.05
CA PHE A 153 -10.19 -12.82 1.36
C PHE A 153 -9.21 -11.65 1.24
N THR A 154 -8.28 -11.69 0.28
CA THR A 154 -7.31 -10.60 0.05
C THR A 154 -7.92 -9.39 -0.67
N GLY A 155 -8.96 -9.62 -1.47
CA GLY A 155 -9.62 -8.64 -2.34
C GLY A 155 -10.07 -7.36 -1.63
N PRO A 156 -10.78 -7.43 -0.48
CA PRO A 156 -11.15 -6.25 0.30
C PRO A 156 -9.94 -5.38 0.68
N SER A 157 -8.82 -6.00 1.08
CA SER A 157 -7.59 -5.26 1.40
C SER A 157 -6.97 -4.64 0.15
N VAL A 158 -6.94 -5.35 -0.98
CA VAL A 158 -6.48 -4.78 -2.27
C VAL A 158 -7.30 -3.54 -2.65
N GLN A 159 -8.63 -3.59 -2.52
CA GLN A 159 -9.49 -2.44 -2.80
C GLN A 159 -9.22 -1.27 -1.85
N ARG A 160 -8.89 -1.54 -0.58
CA ARG A 160 -8.50 -0.50 0.37
C ARG A 160 -7.17 0.14 -0.01
N VAL A 161 -6.16 -0.63 -0.43
CA VAL A 161 -4.89 -0.08 -0.94
C VAL A 161 -5.13 0.85 -2.13
N LYS A 162 -5.99 0.45 -3.08
CA LYS A 162 -6.38 1.29 -4.23
C LYS A 162 -7.11 2.56 -3.80
N ARG A 163 -8.03 2.46 -2.85
CA ARG A 163 -8.78 3.61 -2.32
C ARG A 163 -7.83 4.66 -1.73
N TRP A 164 -6.88 4.24 -0.91
CA TRP A 164 -5.95 5.15 -0.24
C TRP A 164 -4.91 5.73 -1.20
N GLY A 165 -4.40 4.93 -2.13
CA GLY A 165 -3.55 5.49 -3.18
C GLY A 165 -4.30 6.45 -4.10
N SER A 166 -5.55 6.18 -4.46
CA SER A 166 -6.39 7.13 -5.21
C SER A 166 -6.62 8.45 -4.45
N ARG A 167 -6.67 8.41 -3.11
CA ARG A 167 -6.71 9.64 -2.29
C ARG A 167 -5.40 10.41 -2.36
N ILE A 168 -4.26 9.74 -2.22
CA ILE A 168 -2.92 10.35 -2.35
C ILE A 168 -2.77 11.00 -3.73
N HIS A 169 -3.03 10.26 -4.81
CA HIS A 169 -2.93 10.78 -6.17
C HIS A 169 -3.82 12.01 -6.41
N ARG A 170 -5.11 11.93 -6.06
CA ARG A 170 -6.06 13.05 -6.29
C ARG A 170 -5.79 14.28 -5.43
N SER A 171 -5.10 14.12 -4.30
CA SER A 171 -4.74 15.24 -3.43
C SER A 171 -3.55 16.06 -3.96
N GLY A 172 -2.77 15.47 -4.87
CA GLY A 172 -1.49 16.04 -5.32
C GLY A 172 -0.46 16.18 -4.21
N VAL A 173 -0.61 15.50 -3.06
CA VAL A 173 0.31 15.66 -1.92
C VAL A 173 1.76 15.31 -2.27
N CYS A 174 1.98 14.49 -3.30
CA CYS A 174 3.32 14.08 -3.75
C CYS A 174 3.87 14.82 -4.97
N ASP A 175 3.20 15.89 -5.40
CA ASP A 175 3.66 16.75 -6.51
C ASP A 175 4.75 17.73 -6.06
#